data_AF-A0A1H3RAR5-F1
#
_entry.id   AF-A0A1H3RAR5-F1
#
_cell.length_a   1.000
_cell.length_b   1.000
_cell.length_c   1.000
_cell.angle_alpha   90.00
_cell.angle_beta   90.00
_cell.angle_gamma   90.00
#
_symmetry.space_group_name_H-M   'P 1'
#
loop_
_entity.id
_entity.type
_entity.pdbx_description
1 polymer ?
#
loop_
_entity_poly.entity_id
_entity_poly.type
_entity_poly.pdbx_seq_one_letter_code
_entity_poly.pdbx_strand_id
1 'polypeptide(L)'
;MVTLRSDLPVVEVDVASERLRSATTLLAATLSASSAPSPALLLASATSHLDAAAGALGRAGDELSRYLASVGVVPIASSSVVTAGSCPWADRVDVLTGLVGVARPAVDDRLSVSAVLVSAVRAASRVDRVALRRSLVVAPSSVGFALGARTAGYLGVVAPAPLREGGLALLPRLLPGLPAPDGAALVSQALRLPGDPVSAHPADVAAVGVVLVSAVLSMTGASIEDL
;
A
#
# COMPACT_ATOMS: atom_id res chain seq x y z
N MET A 1 28.76 -17.67 30.71
CA MET A 1 28.56 -16.37 31.38
C MET A 1 28.23 -15.37 30.29
N VAL A 2 26.94 -15.22 29.97
CA VAL A 2 26.45 -14.35 28.89
C VAL A 2 25.89 -13.10 29.55
N THR A 3 26.52 -11.96 29.28
CA THR A 3 26.07 -10.64 29.73
C THR A 3 24.79 -10.27 28.98
N LEU A 4 23.64 -10.43 29.64
CA LEU A 4 22.38 -9.80 29.25
C LEU A 4 22.58 -8.28 29.33
N ARG A 5 22.69 -7.62 28.18
CA ARG A 5 22.58 -6.16 28.09
C ARG A 5 21.09 -5.81 28.23
N SER A 6 20.74 -5.25 29.37
CA SER A 6 19.38 -4.86 29.76
C SER A 6 18.90 -3.52 29.17
N ASP A 7 19.31 -3.18 27.95
CA ASP A 7 18.86 -1.94 27.31
C ASP A 7 17.83 -2.29 26.22
N LEU A 8 16.60 -2.58 26.67
CA LEU A 8 15.45 -2.57 25.78
C LEU A 8 15.22 -1.12 25.31
N PRO A 9 14.96 -0.87 24.02
CA PRO A 9 14.61 0.45 23.48
C PRO A 9 13.17 0.85 23.84
N VAL A 10 12.78 0.67 25.11
CA VAL A 10 11.43 0.99 25.63
C VAL A 10 11.09 2.45 25.36
N VAL A 11 12.08 3.33 25.51
CA VAL A 11 11.93 4.77 25.26
C VAL A 11 11.60 5.06 23.80
N GLU A 12 12.20 4.35 22.85
CA GLU A 12 11.97 4.58 21.41
C GLU A 12 10.63 4.01 20.96
N VAL A 13 10.21 2.88 21.53
CA VAL A 13 8.88 2.29 21.32
C VAL A 13 7.78 3.15 21.94
N ASP A 14 8.00 3.69 23.14
CA ASP A 14 7.06 4.61 23.79
C ASP A 14 6.96 5.92 23.03
N VAL A 15 8.07 6.48 22.56
CA VAL A 15 8.08 7.68 21.72
C VAL A 15 7.39 7.43 20.38
N ALA A 16 7.60 6.27 19.75
CA ALA A 16 6.90 5.91 18.52
C ALA A 16 5.39 5.74 18.74
N SER A 17 5.00 5.10 19.85
CA SER A 17 3.60 4.89 20.23
C SER A 17 2.89 6.20 20.57
N GLU A 18 3.56 7.11 21.27
CA GLU A 18 3.04 8.43 21.61
C GLU A 18 2.91 9.33 20.37
N ARG A 19 3.88 9.25 19.44
CA ARG A 19 3.78 9.91 18.13
C ARG A 19 2.64 9.36 17.29
N LEU A 20 2.44 8.04 17.28
CA LEU A 20 1.33 7.41 16.57
C LEU A 20 -0.02 7.83 17.15
N ARG A 21 -0.15 7.84 18.49
CA ARG A 21 -1.33 8.32 19.21
C ARG A 21 -1.62 9.79 18.88
N SER A 22 -0.60 10.65 18.97
CA SER A 22 -0.72 12.06 18.59
C SER A 22 -1.14 12.24 17.13
N ALA A 23 -0.60 11.45 16.20
CA ALA A 23 -0.97 11.49 14.80
C ALA A 23 -2.42 11.04 14.54
N THR A 24 -2.90 10.01 15.25
CA THR A 24 -4.32 9.58 15.15
C THR A 24 -5.26 10.61 15.76
N THR A 25 -4.88 11.25 16.87
CA THR A 25 -5.67 12.35 17.47
C THR A 25 -5.74 13.56 16.53
N LEU A 26 -4.62 13.92 15.89
CA LEU A 26 -4.58 14.98 14.87
C LEU A 26 -5.47 14.62 13.68
N LEU A 27 -5.39 13.40 13.16
CA LEU A 27 -6.25 12.93 12.06
C LEU A 27 -7.74 13.04 12.42
N ALA A 28 -8.13 12.59 13.61
CA ALA A 28 -9.51 12.67 14.08
C ALA A 28 -9.99 14.13 14.22
N ALA A 29 -9.12 15.03 14.69
CA ALA A 29 -9.40 16.47 14.75
C ALA A 29 -9.54 17.08 13.35
N THR A 30 -8.68 16.71 12.39
CA THR A 30 -8.75 17.19 11.00
C THR A 30 -10.00 16.68 10.28
N LEU A 31 -10.39 15.42 10.50
CA LEU A 31 -11.64 14.86 9.98
C LEU A 31 -12.87 15.58 10.55
N SER A 32 -12.82 15.97 11.83
CA SER A 32 -13.88 16.75 12.47
C SER A 32 -13.93 18.19 11.94
N ALA A 33 -12.77 18.81 11.70
CA ALA A 33 -12.64 20.17 11.15
C ALA A 33 -12.85 20.28 9.64
N SER A 34 -12.80 19.16 8.90
CA SER A 34 -13.08 19.07 7.46
C SER A 34 -14.52 19.44 7.07
N SER A 35 -15.39 19.71 8.06
CA SER A 35 -16.72 20.29 7.86
C SER A 35 -16.71 21.81 7.62
N ALA A 36 -15.54 22.46 7.70
CA ALA A 36 -15.35 23.90 7.48
C ALA A 36 -14.35 24.20 6.33
N PRO A 37 -14.41 25.40 5.69
CA PRO A 37 -13.89 25.62 4.34
C PRO A 37 -12.37 25.92 4.23
N SER A 38 -11.51 25.36 5.08
CA SER A 38 -10.06 25.47 4.85
C SER A 38 -9.22 24.32 5.47
N PRO A 39 -9.07 23.17 4.78
CA PRO A 39 -8.39 21.99 5.32
C PRO A 39 -6.96 21.73 4.78
N ALA A 40 -6.45 22.52 3.83
CA ALA A 40 -5.26 22.16 3.05
C ALA A 40 -3.94 22.07 3.86
N LEU A 41 -3.69 23.02 4.77
CA LEU A 41 -2.46 23.04 5.58
C LEU A 41 -2.46 21.97 6.69
N LEU A 42 -3.63 21.66 7.24
CA LEU A 42 -3.77 20.61 8.27
C LEU A 42 -3.61 19.21 7.67
N LEU A 43 -4.08 18.99 6.44
CA LEU A 43 -3.89 17.75 5.70
C LEU A 43 -2.42 17.50 5.36
N ALA A 44 -1.70 18.51 4.85
CA ALA A 44 -0.28 18.40 4.52
C ALA A 44 0.59 18.12 5.76
N SER A 45 0.24 18.73 6.89
CA SER A 45 0.87 18.44 8.18
C SER A 45 0.57 17.00 8.64
N ALA A 46 -0.69 16.54 8.53
CA ALA A 46 -1.08 15.19 8.93
C ALA A 46 -0.42 14.09 8.08
N THR A 47 -0.31 14.27 6.75
CA THR A 47 0.41 13.34 5.88
C THR A 47 1.90 13.32 6.18
N SER A 48 2.52 14.48 6.43
CA SER A 48 3.93 14.54 6.85
C SER A 48 4.18 13.83 8.17
N HIS A 49 3.25 13.94 9.14
CA HIS A 49 3.34 13.21 10.41
C HIS A 49 3.12 11.69 10.24
N LEU A 50 2.25 11.27 9.32
CA LEU A 50 2.06 9.86 9.00
C LEU A 50 3.28 9.23 8.33
N ASP A 51 3.91 9.91 7.38
CA ASP A 51 5.15 9.45 6.74
C ASP A 51 6.29 9.35 7.76
N ALA A 52 6.41 10.33 8.66
CA ALA A 52 7.38 10.31 9.75
C ALA A 52 7.12 9.15 10.73
N ALA A 53 5.85 8.85 11.04
CA ALA A 53 5.45 7.74 11.91
C ALA A 53 5.71 6.37 11.25
N ALA A 54 5.38 6.22 9.96
CA ALA A 54 5.67 5.00 9.21
C ALA A 54 7.19 4.74 9.12
N GLY A 55 7.99 5.79 8.88
CA GLY A 55 9.45 5.70 8.89
C GLY A 55 10.03 5.37 10.28
N ALA A 56 9.41 5.87 11.36
CA ALA A 56 9.80 5.53 12.73
C ALA A 56 9.49 4.07 13.09
N LEU A 57 8.31 3.56 12.68
CA LEU A 57 7.91 2.17 12.87
C LEU A 57 8.80 1.20 12.07
N GLY A 58 9.17 1.56 10.84
CA GLY A 58 10.13 0.79 10.04
C GLY A 58 11.48 0.66 10.75
N ARG A 59 12.05 1.79 11.22
CA ARG A 59 13.32 1.78 11.97
C ARG A 59 13.24 1.01 13.28
N ALA A 60 12.13 1.10 14.01
CA ALA A 60 11.91 0.31 15.22
C ALA A 60 11.83 -1.19 14.91
N GLY A 61 11.20 -1.58 13.80
CA GLY A 61 11.17 -2.97 13.33
C GLY A 61 12.56 -3.49 12.94
N ASP A 62 13.37 -2.68 12.27
CA ASP A 62 14.75 -3.02 11.89
C ASP A 62 15.66 -3.17 13.11
N GLU A 63 15.49 -2.31 14.13
CA GLU A 63 16.24 -2.39 15.38
C GLU A 63 15.85 -3.63 16.19
N LEU A 64 14.55 -3.93 16.27
CA LEU A 64 14.03 -5.13 16.92
C LEU A 64 14.54 -6.39 16.23
N SER A 65 14.61 -6.39 14.90
CA SER A 65 15.15 -7.50 14.10
C SER A 65 16.66 -7.69 14.35
N ARG A 66 17.44 -6.60 14.44
CA ARG A 66 18.87 -6.63 14.80
C ARG A 66 19.08 -7.11 16.24
N TYR A 67 18.24 -6.69 17.18
CA TYR A 67 18.28 -7.17 18.56
C TYR A 67 18.00 -8.67 18.65
N LEU A 68 16.95 -9.16 17.99
CA LEU A 68 16.61 -10.59 17.96
C LEU A 68 17.76 -11.44 17.38
N ALA A 69 18.38 -10.97 16.29
CA ALA A 69 19.56 -11.60 15.72
C ALA A 69 20.76 -11.62 16.70
N SER A 70 20.95 -10.56 17.49
CA SER A 70 22.06 -10.44 18.45
C SER A 70 21.93 -11.34 19.69
N VAL A 71 20.70 -11.68 20.09
CA VAL A 71 20.42 -12.56 21.25
C VAL A 71 20.46 -14.05 20.85
N GLY A 72 20.84 -14.35 19.59
CA GLY A 72 20.89 -15.72 19.08
C GLY A 72 19.50 -16.34 18.88
N VAL A 73 18.45 -15.52 18.97
CA VAL A 73 17.11 -15.90 18.54
C VAL A 73 17.10 -15.77 17.03
N VAL A 74 17.52 -16.82 16.33
CA VAL A 74 17.15 -16.99 14.93
C VAL A 74 15.63 -16.91 14.91
N PRO A 75 15.01 -16.02 14.11
CA PRO A 75 13.57 -15.88 14.12
C PRO A 75 12.97 -17.22 13.69
N ILE A 76 12.52 -18.01 14.67
CA ILE A 76 11.45 -18.97 14.45
C ILE A 76 10.29 -18.06 14.11
N ALA A 77 10.06 -17.89 12.81
CA ALA A 77 8.96 -17.16 12.18
C ALA A 77 8.20 -16.31 13.20
N SER A 78 8.71 -15.09 13.44
CA SER A 78 8.16 -14.16 14.42
C SER A 78 6.65 -14.23 14.38
N SER A 79 6.03 -14.53 15.52
CA SER A 79 4.61 -14.38 15.72
C SER A 79 4.31 -12.90 15.52
N SER A 80 4.07 -12.53 14.27
CA SER A 80 3.42 -11.30 13.87
C SER A 80 2.18 -11.19 14.73
N VAL A 81 1.84 -9.97 15.18
CA VAL A 81 0.46 -9.65 15.54
C VAL A 81 -0.45 -10.42 14.59
N VAL A 82 -1.19 -11.40 15.12
CA VAL A 82 -2.15 -12.17 14.35
C VAL A 82 -3.30 -11.21 14.07
N THR A 83 -3.10 -10.33 13.09
CA THR A 83 -4.19 -9.85 12.25
C THR A 83 -4.72 -11.10 11.55
N ALA A 84 -5.95 -11.47 11.88
CA ALA A 84 -6.57 -12.74 11.52
C ALA A 84 -6.22 -13.23 10.10
N GLY A 85 -5.64 -14.43 10.03
CA GLY A 85 -5.54 -15.25 8.83
C GLY A 85 -4.38 -14.89 7.90
N SER A 86 -3.41 -15.80 7.77
CA SER A 86 -2.37 -15.77 6.75
C SER A 86 -2.96 -15.54 5.35
N CYS A 87 -2.73 -14.37 4.78
CA CYS A 87 -2.69 -14.16 3.34
C CYS A 87 -1.56 -13.16 3.09
N PRO A 88 -0.28 -13.61 3.02
CA PRO A 88 0.82 -12.74 2.64
C PRO A 88 0.48 -12.01 1.35
N TRP A 89 0.89 -10.74 1.24
CA TRP A 89 0.69 -9.86 0.08
C TRP A 89 0.70 -10.58 -1.28
N ALA A 90 1.71 -11.44 -1.50
CA ALA A 90 1.87 -12.22 -2.72
C ALA A 90 0.73 -13.24 -2.98
N ASP A 91 0.18 -13.88 -1.94
CA ASP A 91 -0.97 -14.78 -2.07
C ASP A 91 -2.19 -14.02 -2.58
N ARG A 92 -2.44 -12.83 -2.00
CA ARG A 92 -3.57 -12.02 -2.45
C ARG A 92 -3.38 -11.52 -3.87
N VAL A 93 -2.18 -11.10 -4.26
CA VAL A 93 -1.87 -10.71 -5.65
C VAL A 93 -2.07 -11.89 -6.61
N ASP A 94 -1.69 -13.10 -6.23
CA ASP A 94 -1.92 -14.31 -7.04
C ASP A 94 -3.41 -14.59 -7.24
N VAL A 95 -4.21 -14.46 -6.17
CA VAL A 95 -5.68 -14.59 -6.26
C VAL A 95 -6.25 -13.52 -7.17
N LEU A 96 -5.92 -12.23 -6.95
CA LEU A 96 -6.42 -11.12 -7.75
C LEU A 96 -6.13 -11.30 -9.24
N THR A 97 -4.92 -11.75 -9.58
CA THR A 97 -4.49 -11.96 -10.97
C THR A 97 -4.92 -13.30 -11.55
N GLY A 98 -5.56 -14.18 -10.77
CA GLY A 98 -5.96 -15.53 -11.20
C GLY A 98 -4.77 -16.45 -11.54
N LEU A 99 -3.61 -16.22 -10.91
CA LEU A 99 -2.35 -16.91 -11.17
C LEU A 99 -1.86 -17.70 -9.94
N VAL A 100 -2.80 -18.24 -9.17
CA VAL A 100 -2.54 -19.11 -8.03
C VAL A 100 -1.80 -20.38 -8.49
N GLY A 101 -0.76 -20.77 -7.75
CA GLY A 101 0.05 -21.94 -8.06
C GLY A 101 1.17 -21.70 -9.07
N VAL A 102 1.27 -20.50 -9.66
CA VAL A 102 2.40 -20.13 -10.51
C VAL A 102 3.61 -19.81 -9.64
N ALA A 103 4.78 -20.36 -10.01
CA ALA A 103 6.03 -20.12 -9.31
C ALA A 103 6.28 -18.62 -9.08
N ARG A 104 6.72 -18.28 -7.87
CA ARG A 104 7.00 -16.90 -7.48
C ARG A 104 8.47 -16.57 -7.67
N PRO A 105 8.80 -15.40 -8.22
CA PRO A 105 10.14 -14.86 -8.09
C PRO A 105 10.46 -14.59 -6.62
N ALA A 106 11.76 -14.54 -6.28
CA ALA A 106 12.19 -14.08 -4.97
C ALA A 106 11.79 -12.61 -4.77
N VAL A 107 11.47 -12.26 -3.51
CA VAL A 107 11.23 -10.87 -3.12
C VAL A 107 12.54 -10.09 -3.25
N ASP A 108 12.46 -8.87 -3.79
CA ASP A 108 13.60 -7.96 -3.90
C ASP A 108 13.42 -6.78 -2.94
N ASP A 109 14.12 -6.84 -1.81
CA ASP A 109 14.06 -5.83 -0.75
C ASP A 109 14.65 -4.47 -1.15
N ARG A 110 15.28 -4.37 -2.34
CA ARG A 110 15.87 -3.12 -2.85
C ARG A 110 14.86 -2.28 -3.64
N LEU A 111 13.67 -2.80 -3.90
CA LEU A 111 12.67 -2.11 -4.71
C LEU A 111 12.06 -0.92 -3.96
N SER A 112 12.04 0.23 -4.63
CA SER A 112 11.29 1.40 -4.16
C SER A 112 9.83 1.38 -4.64
N VAL A 113 8.96 2.12 -3.96
CA VAL A 113 7.55 2.27 -4.35
C VAL A 113 7.42 2.79 -5.79
N SER A 114 8.23 3.78 -6.18
CA SER A 114 8.23 4.32 -7.54
C SER A 114 8.65 3.28 -8.58
N ALA A 115 9.67 2.47 -8.30
CA ALA A 115 10.12 1.42 -9.21
C ALA A 115 9.02 0.35 -9.43
N VAL A 116 8.35 -0.07 -8.35
CA VAL A 116 7.22 -1.01 -8.42
C VAL A 116 6.05 -0.39 -9.17
N LEU A 117 5.72 0.87 -8.90
CA LEU A 117 4.65 1.59 -9.58
C LEU A 117 4.90 1.67 -11.09
N VAL A 118 6.08 2.15 -11.51
CA VAL A 118 6.46 2.26 -12.92
C VAL A 118 6.38 0.91 -13.62
N SER A 119 6.91 -0.15 -13.01
CA SER A 119 6.86 -1.51 -13.59
C SER A 119 5.43 -2.03 -13.70
N ALA A 120 4.63 -1.88 -12.65
CA ALA A 120 3.26 -2.37 -12.58
C ALA A 120 2.33 -1.61 -13.53
N VAL A 121 2.47 -0.28 -13.63
CA VAL A 121 1.71 0.55 -14.57
C VAL A 121 2.08 0.24 -16.01
N ARG A 122 3.36 0.01 -16.31
CA ARG A 122 3.82 -0.44 -17.64
C ARG A 122 3.23 -1.80 -18.03
N ALA A 123 3.06 -2.71 -17.09
CA ALA A 123 2.39 -3.97 -17.34
C ALA A 123 0.88 -3.78 -17.55
N ALA A 124 0.24 -2.97 -16.70
CA ALA A 124 -1.19 -2.67 -16.80
C ALA A 124 -1.56 -1.97 -18.11
N SER A 125 -0.75 -1.02 -18.59
CA SER A 125 -0.99 -0.31 -19.86
C SER A 125 -0.90 -1.22 -21.08
N ARG A 126 -0.15 -2.31 -21.00
CA ARG A 126 -0.07 -3.36 -22.03
C ARG A 126 -1.13 -4.45 -21.85
N VAL A 127 -1.99 -4.33 -20.83
CA VAL A 127 -2.95 -5.35 -20.41
C VAL A 127 -2.24 -6.69 -20.11
N ASP A 128 -0.99 -6.64 -19.66
CA ASP A 128 -0.17 -7.81 -19.36
C ASP A 128 -0.31 -8.20 -17.89
N ARG A 129 -1.28 -9.10 -17.65
CA ARG A 129 -1.59 -9.64 -16.33
C ARG A 129 -0.41 -10.35 -15.67
N VAL A 130 0.40 -11.07 -16.45
CA VAL A 130 1.52 -11.86 -15.91
C VAL A 130 2.66 -10.93 -15.47
N ALA A 131 2.99 -9.91 -16.27
CA ALA A 131 3.96 -8.90 -15.90
C ALA A 131 3.48 -8.03 -14.73
N LEU A 132 2.17 -7.75 -14.64
CA LEU A 132 1.57 -7.02 -13.52
C LEU A 132 1.75 -7.81 -12.22
N ARG A 133 1.34 -9.09 -12.22
CA ARG A 133 1.56 -10.00 -11.09
C ARG A 133 3.02 -10.02 -10.68
N ARG A 134 3.94 -10.23 -11.63
CA ARG A 134 5.37 -10.31 -11.35
C ARG A 134 5.88 -9.04 -10.67
N SER A 135 5.48 -7.86 -11.16
CA SER A 135 5.89 -6.58 -10.58
C SER A 135 5.41 -6.42 -9.14
N LEU A 136 4.19 -6.87 -8.85
CA LEU A 136 3.60 -6.74 -7.52
C LEU A 136 4.12 -7.82 -6.54
N VAL A 137 4.32 -9.07 -6.97
CA VAL A 137 4.76 -10.17 -6.10
C VAL A 137 6.23 -10.05 -5.67
N VAL A 138 7.11 -9.47 -6.50
CA VAL A 138 8.51 -9.23 -6.14
C VAL A 138 8.64 -8.13 -5.07
N ALA A 139 7.65 -7.23 -4.98
CA ALA A 139 7.68 -6.14 -4.02
C ALA A 139 7.57 -6.65 -2.58
N PRO A 140 8.37 -6.15 -1.64
CA PRO A 140 8.16 -6.36 -0.22
C PRO A 140 6.78 -5.86 0.20
N SER A 141 6.16 -6.49 1.20
CA SER A 141 4.81 -6.12 1.67
C SER A 141 4.71 -4.65 2.08
N SER A 142 5.76 -4.07 2.67
CA SER A 142 5.80 -2.64 3.05
C SER A 142 5.70 -1.72 1.83
N VAL A 143 6.40 -2.05 0.74
CA VAL A 143 6.35 -1.34 -0.54
C VAL A 143 4.97 -1.50 -1.19
N GLY A 144 4.42 -2.71 -1.13
CA GLY A 144 3.06 -3.01 -1.57
C GLY A 144 1.99 -2.18 -0.87
N PHE A 145 2.08 -2.03 0.46
CA PHE A 145 1.17 -1.20 1.23
C PHE A 145 1.28 0.28 0.86
N ALA A 146 2.51 0.80 0.70
CA ALA A 146 2.73 2.17 0.30
C ALA A 146 2.24 2.47 -1.13
N LEU A 147 2.16 1.46 -2.01
CA LEU A 147 1.69 1.61 -3.40
C LEU A 147 0.24 2.09 -3.49
N GLY A 148 -0.64 1.62 -2.60
CA GLY A 148 -2.04 2.07 -2.53
C GLY A 148 -2.16 3.57 -2.22
N ALA A 149 -1.37 4.06 -1.26
CA ALA A 149 -1.32 5.48 -0.93
C ALA A 149 -0.71 6.31 -2.09
N ARG A 150 0.36 5.79 -2.71
CA ARG A 150 1.05 6.48 -3.80
C ARG A 150 0.16 6.66 -5.02
N THR A 151 -0.56 5.62 -5.43
CA THR A 151 -1.45 5.64 -6.61
C THR A 151 -2.60 6.65 -6.43
N ALA A 152 -3.17 6.78 -5.23
CA ALA A 152 -4.21 7.77 -4.94
C ALA A 152 -3.77 9.22 -5.22
N GLY A 153 -2.47 9.53 -5.10
CA GLY A 153 -1.91 10.85 -5.42
C GLY A 153 -2.01 11.25 -6.90
N TYR A 154 -2.14 10.30 -7.82
CA TYR A 154 -2.18 10.56 -9.27
C TYR A 154 -3.61 10.63 -9.84
N LEU A 155 -4.64 10.25 -9.06
CA LEU A 155 -6.01 10.14 -9.59
C LEU A 155 -6.73 11.48 -9.72
N GLY A 156 -6.22 12.55 -9.08
CA GLY A 156 -6.84 13.87 -9.07
C GLY A 156 -6.73 14.69 -10.36
N VAL A 157 -6.03 14.18 -11.39
CA VAL A 157 -5.73 14.90 -12.63
C VAL A 157 -6.77 14.71 -13.73
N VAL A 158 -7.68 13.74 -13.60
CA VAL A 158 -8.69 13.39 -14.61
C VAL A 158 -10.08 13.41 -13.99
N ALA A 159 -11.09 13.76 -14.80
CA ALA A 159 -12.48 13.71 -14.37
C ALA A 159 -12.85 12.28 -13.88
N PRO A 160 -13.53 12.12 -12.73
CA PRO A 160 -13.77 10.80 -12.14
C PRO A 160 -14.62 9.86 -13.00
N ALA A 161 -15.57 10.38 -13.78
CA ALA A 161 -16.49 9.57 -14.59
C ALA A 161 -15.78 8.75 -15.68
N PRO A 162 -15.02 9.36 -16.61
CA PRO A 162 -14.32 8.60 -17.64
C PRO A 162 -13.19 7.72 -17.06
N LEU A 163 -12.57 8.13 -15.96
CA LEU A 163 -11.58 7.31 -15.26
C LEU A 163 -12.22 6.06 -14.63
N ARG A 164 -13.41 6.19 -14.05
CA ARG A 164 -14.19 5.06 -13.52
C ARG A 164 -14.54 4.07 -14.64
N GLU A 165 -15.02 4.56 -15.78
CA GLU A 165 -15.36 3.70 -16.92
C GLU A 165 -14.13 2.96 -17.46
N GLY A 166 -13.03 3.68 -17.69
CA GLY A 166 -11.77 3.10 -18.16
C GLY A 166 -11.19 2.08 -17.17
N GLY A 167 -11.21 2.39 -15.88
CA GLY A 167 -10.79 1.49 -14.82
C GLY A 167 -11.62 0.20 -14.79
N LEU A 168 -12.95 0.31 -14.77
CA LEU A 168 -13.85 -0.84 -14.74
C LEU A 168 -13.74 -1.73 -15.99
N ALA A 169 -13.41 -1.15 -17.15
CA ALA A 169 -13.15 -1.93 -18.37
C ALA A 169 -11.86 -2.75 -18.29
N LEU A 170 -10.83 -2.26 -17.57
CA LEU A 170 -9.54 -2.94 -17.43
C LEU A 170 -9.53 -3.99 -16.32
N LEU A 171 -10.29 -3.79 -15.24
CA LEU A 171 -10.25 -4.64 -14.05
C LEU A 171 -10.49 -6.14 -14.36
N PRO A 172 -11.50 -6.57 -15.15
CA PRO A 172 -11.70 -7.99 -15.43
C PRO A 172 -10.55 -8.66 -16.21
N ARG A 173 -9.78 -7.86 -16.96
CA ARG A 173 -8.65 -8.36 -17.77
C ARG A 173 -7.39 -8.54 -16.92
N LEU A 174 -7.13 -7.58 -16.02
CA LEU A 174 -5.92 -7.53 -15.21
C LEU A 174 -6.09 -8.21 -13.84
N LEU A 175 -7.27 -8.10 -13.22
CA LEU A 175 -7.60 -8.59 -11.89
C LEU A 175 -8.86 -9.48 -11.91
N PRO A 176 -8.88 -10.59 -12.67
CA PRO A 176 -10.06 -11.45 -12.81
C PRO A 176 -10.51 -12.11 -11.50
N GLY A 177 -9.63 -12.21 -10.49
CA GLY A 177 -9.98 -12.73 -9.18
C GLY A 177 -10.63 -11.70 -8.25
N LEU A 178 -10.78 -10.45 -8.68
CA LEU A 178 -11.54 -9.43 -7.97
C LEU A 178 -13.00 -9.49 -8.41
N PRO A 179 -13.96 -9.77 -7.50
CA PRO A 179 -15.38 -9.74 -7.84
C PRO A 179 -15.78 -8.38 -8.41
N ALA A 180 -16.62 -8.38 -9.45
CA ALA A 180 -17.11 -7.15 -10.08
C ALA A 180 -17.72 -6.12 -9.09
N PRO A 181 -18.56 -6.50 -8.10
CA PRO A 181 -19.07 -5.52 -7.13
C PRO A 181 -17.96 -4.90 -6.29
N ASP A 182 -16.99 -5.71 -5.84
CA ASP A 182 -15.86 -5.24 -5.03
C ASP A 182 -14.94 -4.31 -5.84
N GLY A 183 -14.70 -4.64 -7.11
CA GLY A 183 -13.94 -3.78 -8.02
C GLY A 183 -14.62 -2.42 -8.25
N ALA A 184 -15.93 -2.40 -8.45
CA ALA A 184 -16.69 -1.16 -8.59
C ALA A 184 -16.66 -0.29 -7.33
N ALA A 185 -16.78 -0.91 -6.16
CA ALA A 185 -16.69 -0.22 -4.88
C ALA A 185 -15.27 0.33 -4.62
N LEU A 186 -14.23 -0.46 -4.90
CA LEU A 186 -12.83 -0.04 -4.78
C LEU A 186 -12.48 1.12 -5.71
N VAL A 187 -12.96 1.10 -6.96
CA VAL A 187 -12.79 2.24 -7.88
C VAL A 187 -13.49 3.48 -7.32
N SER A 188 -14.72 3.33 -6.82
CA SER A 188 -15.47 4.44 -6.24
C SER A 188 -14.75 5.02 -5.01
N GLN A 189 -14.22 4.15 -4.13
CA GLN A 189 -13.43 4.53 -2.96
C GLN A 189 -12.14 5.25 -3.35
N ALA A 190 -11.39 4.73 -4.34
CA ALA A 190 -10.15 5.35 -4.83
C ALA A 190 -10.41 6.75 -5.43
N LEU A 191 -11.53 6.91 -6.12
CA LEU A 191 -11.95 8.18 -6.73
C LEU A 191 -12.74 9.10 -5.78
N ARG A 192 -12.89 8.72 -4.50
CA ARG A 192 -13.65 9.46 -3.47
C ARG A 192 -15.10 9.76 -3.90
N LEU A 193 -15.70 8.83 -4.63
CA LEU A 193 -17.10 8.89 -5.04
C LEU A 193 -18.00 8.30 -3.94
N PRO A 194 -19.28 8.71 -3.87
CA PRO A 194 -20.24 8.10 -2.95
C PRO A 194 -20.38 6.60 -3.22
N GLY A 195 -20.40 5.78 -2.18
CA GLY A 195 -20.57 4.33 -2.27
C GLY A 195 -20.45 3.65 -0.92
N ASP A 196 -20.78 2.36 -0.87
CA ASP A 196 -20.62 1.57 0.34
C ASP A 196 -19.13 1.36 0.64
N PRO A 197 -18.69 1.59 1.89
CA PRO A 197 -17.31 1.34 2.27
C PRO A 197 -17.01 -0.16 2.17
N VAL A 198 -15.93 -0.50 1.48
CA VAL A 198 -15.46 -1.89 1.39
C VAL A 198 -14.23 -2.07 2.27
N SER A 199 -14.29 -3.09 3.12
CA SER A 199 -13.11 -3.59 3.82
C SER A 199 -12.27 -4.36 2.81
N ALA A 200 -11.24 -3.69 2.27
CA ALA A 200 -10.40 -4.24 1.23
C ALA A 200 -9.04 -4.66 1.78
N HIS A 201 -8.50 -5.75 1.24
CA HIS A 201 -7.11 -6.10 1.51
C HIS A 201 -6.19 -5.02 0.88
N PRO A 202 -5.06 -4.65 1.50
CA PRO A 202 -4.17 -3.61 0.96
C PRO A 202 -3.70 -3.87 -0.48
N ALA A 203 -3.50 -5.15 -0.84
CA ALA A 203 -3.18 -5.56 -2.21
C ALA A 203 -4.29 -5.22 -3.22
N ASP A 204 -5.55 -5.25 -2.81
CA ASP A 204 -6.69 -4.91 -3.67
C ASP A 204 -6.65 -3.41 -4.00
N VAL A 205 -6.47 -2.59 -2.97
CA VAL A 205 -6.35 -1.13 -3.09
C VAL A 205 -5.17 -0.76 -3.98
N ALA A 206 -4.00 -1.37 -3.76
CA ALA A 206 -2.81 -1.11 -4.55
C ALA A 206 -2.95 -1.56 -6.01
N ALA A 207 -3.49 -2.76 -6.26
CA ALA A 207 -3.69 -3.28 -7.61
C ALA A 207 -4.72 -2.46 -8.39
N VAL A 208 -5.86 -2.11 -7.78
CA VAL A 208 -6.85 -1.22 -8.38
C VAL A 208 -6.26 0.16 -8.64
N GLY A 209 -5.50 0.71 -7.69
CA GLY A 209 -4.80 1.98 -7.85
C GLY A 209 -3.85 1.99 -9.05
N VAL A 210 -3.05 0.93 -9.24
CA VAL A 210 -2.17 0.78 -10.42
C VAL A 210 -2.97 0.77 -11.72
N VAL A 211 -4.08 0.03 -11.76
CA VAL A 211 -4.96 -0.02 -12.95
C VAL A 211 -5.51 1.37 -13.26
N LEU A 212 -5.97 2.11 -12.24
CA LEU A 212 -6.49 3.47 -12.42
C LEU A 212 -5.40 4.44 -12.88
N VAL A 213 -4.18 4.36 -12.33
CA VAL A 213 -3.05 5.18 -12.81
C VAL A 213 -2.73 4.87 -14.27
N SER A 214 -2.77 3.60 -14.69
CA SER A 214 -2.59 3.25 -16.10
C SER A 214 -3.67 3.84 -17.01
N ALA A 215 -4.92 3.89 -16.54
CA ALA A 215 -6.02 4.54 -17.25
C ALA A 215 -5.82 6.07 -17.32
N VAL A 216 -5.39 6.71 -16.23
CA VAL A 216 -5.03 8.14 -16.21
C VAL A 216 -3.97 8.46 -17.26
N LEU A 217 -2.88 7.70 -17.32
CA LEU A 217 -1.83 7.92 -18.33
C LEU A 217 -2.35 7.70 -19.75
N SER A 218 -3.17 6.68 -19.98
CA SER A 218 -3.77 6.43 -21.29
C SER A 218 -4.67 7.57 -21.75
N MET A 219 -5.37 8.24 -20.83
CA MET A 219 -6.28 9.35 -21.14
C MET A 219 -5.58 10.69 -21.31
N THR A 220 -4.50 10.91 -20.56
CA THR A 220 -3.74 12.17 -20.57
C THR A 220 -2.61 12.18 -21.60
N GLY A 221 -2.17 11.01 -22.06
CA GLY A 221 -0.99 10.86 -22.91
C GLY A 221 0.34 11.10 -22.18
N ALA A 222 0.31 11.20 -20.84
CA ALA A 222 1.49 11.41 -20.02
C ALA A 222 2.43 10.18 -20.04
N SER A 223 3.73 10.42 -19.89
CA SER A 223 4.72 9.34 -19.90
C SER A 223 4.68 8.56 -18.57
N ILE A 224 4.88 7.25 -18.66
CA ILE A 224 5.08 6.39 -17.47
C ILE A 224 6.35 6.80 -16.72
N GLU A 225 7.31 7.44 -17.40
CA GLU A 225 8.57 7.90 -16.82
C GLU A 225 8.40 9.11 -15.89
N ASP A 226 7.23 9.76 -15.93
CA ASP A 226 6.88 10.91 -15.08
C ASP A 226 6.29 10.50 -13.71
N LEU A 227 6.22 9.19 -13.41
CA LEU A 227 5.66 8.62 -12.17
C LEU A 227 6.66 8.58 -11.00
#